data_AF-A0A971BIH1-F1
#
_entry.id   AF-A0A971BIH1-F1
#
_cell.length_a   1.000
_cell.length_b   1.000
_cell.length_c   1.000
_cell.angle_alpha   90.00
_cell.angle_beta   90.00
_cell.angle_gamma   90.00
#
_symmetry.space_group_name_H-M   'P 1'
#
loop_
_entity.id
_entity.type
_entity.pdbx_description
1 polymer ?
#
loop_
_entity_poly.entity_id
_entity_poly.type
_entity_poly.pdbx_seq_one_letter_code
_entity_poly.pdbx_strand_id
1 'polypeptide(L)'
;MKKTVFVVLLCVLTAAVMGACAAPAGADATPAVPSASSAEVTALPATPSVPSASSAEVTALPVTPSPAVPTAAATAGVTETRLGIVTEAFVSGGVNTIRIDYVDMYFGDEAVAKALADGSDAVEKDEHGNYYVLNDYYIRNVNKLIRTFPLAPGCTISVVDPEDPGNLTETVSFDEFRTRMVEEPLMHVKVVGGVIVSMTQQFIP
;
A
#
# COMPACT_ATOMS: atom_id res chain seq x y z
N MET A 1 -1.84 41.10 21.37
CA MET A 1 -2.30 41.98 20.29
C MET A 1 -1.11 42.51 19.50
N LYS A 2 -0.87 42.00 18.30
CA LYS A 2 -0.09 42.67 17.24
C LYS A 2 -0.44 41.96 15.93
N LYS A 3 -1.23 42.68 15.12
CA LYS A 3 -1.70 42.29 13.79
C LYS A 3 -0.61 42.66 12.80
N THR A 4 -0.10 41.71 12.03
CA THR A 4 0.77 41.99 10.89
C THR A 4 0.04 41.55 9.64
N VAL A 5 -0.37 42.56 8.88
CA VAL A 5 -1.15 42.52 7.65
C VAL A 5 -0.22 42.10 6.51
N PHE A 6 -0.50 40.98 5.86
CA PHE A 6 0.13 40.58 4.60
C PHE A 6 -0.64 41.25 3.45
N VAL A 7 0.02 42.18 2.75
CA VAL A 7 -0.50 42.78 1.51
C VAL A 7 -0.06 41.90 0.35
N VAL A 8 -1.03 41.23 -0.28
CA VAL A 8 -0.90 40.49 -1.53
C VAL A 8 -0.89 41.51 -2.68
N LEU A 9 0.24 41.62 -3.39
CA LEU A 9 0.34 42.39 -4.62
C LEU A 9 0.08 41.46 -5.81
N LEU A 10 -1.13 41.55 -6.32
CA LEU A 10 -1.63 40.97 -7.56
C LEU A 10 -1.00 41.71 -8.75
N CYS A 11 -0.17 41.05 -9.55
CA CYS A 11 0.21 41.52 -10.89
C CYS A 11 -0.23 40.51 -11.94
N VAL A 12 -1.42 40.78 -12.49
CA VAL A 12 -1.90 40.22 -13.76
C VAL A 12 -1.09 40.85 -14.88
N LEU A 13 -0.38 40.04 -15.67
CA LEU A 13 0.05 40.46 -17.00
C LEU A 13 -0.19 39.33 -18.02
N THR A 14 -1.21 39.54 -18.83
CA THR A 14 -1.56 38.81 -20.04
C THR A 14 -0.60 39.16 -21.19
N ALA A 15 -0.14 38.17 -21.95
CA ALA A 15 0.21 38.33 -23.36
C ALA A 15 0.12 36.98 -24.09
N ALA A 16 -0.85 36.89 -24.99
CA ALA A 16 -1.03 35.84 -25.98
C ALA A 16 -0.07 36.04 -27.16
N VAL A 17 0.47 34.96 -27.76
CA VAL A 17 0.73 34.86 -29.21
C VAL A 17 0.68 33.38 -29.65
N MET A 18 0.01 33.19 -30.79
CA MET A 18 -0.21 31.99 -31.59
C MET A 18 1.06 31.23 -32.00
N GLY A 19 0.97 29.90 -32.08
CA GLY A 19 1.91 29.04 -32.80
C GLY A 19 1.18 27.84 -33.41
N ALA A 20 1.18 27.77 -34.73
CA ALA A 20 0.42 26.86 -35.57
C ALA A 20 1.07 25.47 -35.75
N CYS A 21 0.22 24.55 -36.21
CA CYS A 21 0.42 23.18 -36.71
C CYS A 21 1.80 22.76 -37.24
N ALA A 22 2.23 21.55 -36.87
CA ALA A 22 2.66 20.51 -37.83
C ALA A 22 2.78 19.13 -37.14
N ALA A 23 2.11 18.14 -37.71
CA ALA A 23 2.13 16.74 -37.29
C ALA A 23 3.44 16.02 -37.71
N PRO A 24 3.93 15.04 -36.95
CA PRO A 24 4.89 14.07 -37.47
C PRO A 24 4.18 12.85 -38.09
N ALA A 25 4.64 12.54 -39.30
CA ALA A 25 4.28 11.39 -40.11
C ALA A 25 4.62 10.05 -39.44
N GLY A 26 3.85 9.03 -39.82
CA GLY A 26 3.83 7.73 -39.19
C GLY A 26 5.09 6.87 -39.32
N ALA A 27 5.10 5.83 -38.48
CA ALA A 27 5.88 4.62 -38.64
C ALA A 27 4.99 3.46 -38.19
N ASP A 28 4.31 2.87 -39.17
CA ASP A 28 3.69 1.56 -39.09
C ASP A 28 4.82 0.51 -39.03
N ALA A 29 4.87 -0.28 -37.96
CA ALA A 29 5.74 -1.44 -37.88
C ALA A 29 5.11 -2.48 -36.94
N THR A 30 4.15 -3.23 -37.49
CA THR A 30 3.80 -4.56 -37.01
C THR A 30 4.88 -5.55 -37.45
N PRO A 31 5.34 -6.44 -36.55
CA PRO A 31 5.72 -7.78 -36.99
C PRO A 31 4.86 -8.82 -36.28
N ALA A 32 4.16 -9.60 -37.11
CA ALA A 32 3.52 -10.85 -36.76
C ALA A 32 4.55 -11.87 -36.25
N VAL A 33 4.20 -12.60 -35.19
CA VAL A 33 4.94 -13.77 -34.73
C VAL A 33 4.21 -15.03 -35.22
N PRO A 34 4.87 -15.96 -35.94
CA PRO A 34 4.22 -17.16 -36.45
C PRO A 34 4.19 -18.32 -35.44
N SER A 35 3.07 -19.03 -35.45
CA SER A 35 2.86 -20.38 -34.90
C SER A 35 3.69 -21.45 -35.63
N ALA A 36 4.25 -22.38 -34.86
CA ALA A 36 4.58 -23.78 -35.20
C ALA A 36 5.14 -24.43 -33.92
N SER A 37 5.09 -25.73 -33.63
CA SER A 37 4.42 -26.93 -34.14
C SER A 37 4.84 -28.06 -33.18
N SER A 38 3.97 -29.03 -32.96
CA SER A 38 4.20 -30.28 -32.22
C SER A 38 5.40 -31.10 -32.67
N ALA A 39 5.96 -31.86 -31.71
CA ALA A 39 6.25 -33.32 -31.73
C ALA A 39 7.15 -33.65 -30.51
N GLU A 40 7.31 -34.86 -29.97
CA GLU A 40 6.54 -36.09 -29.80
C GLU A 40 7.48 -37.04 -29.01
N VAL A 41 6.94 -37.78 -28.01
CA VAL A 41 7.34 -39.13 -27.48
C VAL A 41 8.80 -39.44 -27.10
N THR A 42 9.00 -40.01 -25.90
CA THR A 42 9.57 -41.39 -25.69
C THR A 42 9.56 -41.77 -24.20
N ALA A 43 9.14 -43.01 -23.93
CA ALA A 43 8.83 -43.60 -22.63
C ALA A 43 9.94 -44.53 -22.07
N LEU A 44 10.03 -44.58 -20.72
CA LEU A 44 10.39 -45.72 -19.80
C LEU A 44 11.71 -46.53 -20.02
N PRO A 45 12.21 -47.37 -19.06
CA PRO A 45 11.63 -47.88 -17.80
C PRO A 45 12.57 -48.00 -16.56
N ALA A 46 11.99 -48.54 -15.47
CA ALA A 46 12.52 -49.53 -14.52
C ALA A 46 13.25 -49.12 -13.21
N THR A 47 12.58 -49.47 -12.09
CA THR A 47 13.14 -49.81 -10.76
C THR A 47 13.80 -51.20 -10.75
N PRO A 48 14.77 -51.50 -9.84
CA PRO A 48 14.44 -52.28 -8.63
C PRO A 48 15.28 -52.02 -7.34
N SER A 49 14.60 -52.15 -6.18
CA SER A 49 14.88 -52.94 -4.94
C SER A 49 16.22 -52.92 -4.13
N VAL A 50 16.14 -52.42 -2.87
CA VAL A 50 16.55 -52.91 -1.48
C VAL A 50 17.82 -53.80 -1.30
N PRO A 51 18.64 -53.79 -0.20
CA PRO A 51 18.23 -53.68 1.23
C PRO A 51 19.16 -53.02 2.30
N SER A 52 18.52 -52.72 3.45
CA SER A 52 18.92 -52.88 4.88
C SER A 52 20.40 -53.02 5.29
N ALA A 53 20.90 -52.15 6.18
CA ALA A 53 21.58 -52.53 7.44
C ALA A 53 22.08 -51.31 8.26
N SER A 54 22.02 -51.48 9.59
CA SER A 54 22.97 -51.03 10.61
C SER A 54 22.76 -49.67 11.31
N SER A 55 22.18 -49.81 12.51
CA SER A 55 22.48 -49.06 13.73
C SER A 55 23.85 -48.38 13.76
N ALA A 56 23.84 -47.09 14.09
CA ALA A 56 24.91 -46.41 14.79
C ALA A 56 24.28 -45.58 15.92
N GLU A 57 24.54 -46.03 17.14
CA GLU A 57 24.24 -45.36 18.40
C GLU A 57 25.14 -44.11 18.49
N VAL A 58 24.53 -42.92 18.43
CA VAL A 58 25.23 -41.65 18.61
C VAL A 58 24.90 -41.12 19.99
N THR A 59 25.86 -41.27 20.89
CA THR A 59 25.94 -40.61 22.20
C THR A 59 25.80 -39.09 22.03
N ALA A 60 24.65 -38.55 22.40
CA ALA A 60 24.39 -37.11 22.39
C ALA A 60 25.12 -36.43 23.55
N LEU A 61 25.99 -35.48 23.22
CA LEU A 61 26.56 -34.52 24.17
C LEU A 61 25.46 -33.54 24.64
N PRO A 62 25.52 -33.05 25.89
CA PRO A 62 24.55 -32.06 26.35
C PRO A 62 24.74 -30.73 25.60
N VAL A 63 23.76 -30.37 24.78
CA VAL A 63 23.71 -29.08 24.09
C VAL A 63 23.22 -28.03 25.08
N THR A 64 24.12 -27.10 25.39
CA THR A 64 23.84 -25.86 26.12
C THR A 64 22.70 -25.09 25.44
N PRO A 65 21.61 -24.73 26.12
CA PRO A 65 20.55 -23.95 25.48
C PRO A 65 21.04 -22.54 25.15
N SER A 66 21.09 -22.25 23.85
CA SER A 66 21.26 -20.92 23.26
C SER A 66 20.09 -20.01 23.66
N PRO A 67 20.32 -18.72 23.99
CA PRO A 67 19.24 -17.81 24.36
C PRO A 67 18.27 -17.64 23.19
N ALA A 68 17.01 -18.00 23.42
CA ALA A 68 15.91 -17.83 22.49
C ALA A 68 15.73 -16.35 22.14
N VAL A 69 15.81 -16.05 20.84
CA VAL A 69 15.29 -14.82 20.25
C VAL A 69 13.78 -14.81 20.53
N PRO A 70 13.19 -13.74 21.08
CA PRO A 70 11.76 -13.72 21.33
C PRO A 70 11.02 -13.65 20.00
N THR A 71 10.52 -14.79 19.53
CA THR A 71 9.44 -14.86 18.56
C THR A 71 8.22 -14.22 19.20
N ALA A 72 7.90 -12.99 18.81
CA ALA A 72 6.68 -12.32 19.21
C ALA A 72 5.48 -13.12 18.64
N ALA A 73 4.94 -14.03 19.45
CA ALA A 73 3.68 -14.68 19.19
C ALA A 73 2.57 -13.63 19.27
N ALA A 74 1.79 -13.50 18.20
CA ALA A 74 0.57 -12.69 18.20
C ALA A 74 -0.33 -13.18 19.35
N THR A 75 -0.44 -12.37 20.40
CA THR A 75 -1.33 -12.66 21.53
C THR A 75 -2.77 -12.59 21.02
N ALA A 76 -3.60 -13.60 21.30
CA ALA A 76 -5.02 -13.59 20.98
C ALA A 76 -5.70 -12.40 21.68
N GLY A 77 -5.82 -11.29 20.96
CA GLY A 77 -6.36 -10.02 21.43
C GLY A 77 -7.41 -9.48 20.47
N VAL A 78 -8.00 -8.35 20.83
CA VAL A 78 -9.00 -7.65 20.01
C VAL A 78 -8.44 -7.48 18.58
N THR A 79 -9.23 -7.92 17.59
CA THR A 79 -8.92 -7.76 16.18
C THR A 79 -9.69 -6.56 15.65
N GLU A 80 -8.99 -5.67 14.99
CA GLU A 80 -9.53 -4.44 14.43
C GLU A 80 -9.00 -4.25 13.01
N THR A 81 -9.88 -3.86 12.09
CA THR A 81 -9.50 -3.41 10.74
C THR A 81 -9.91 -1.95 10.60
N ARG A 82 -8.95 -1.09 10.24
CA ARG A 82 -9.16 0.35 10.05
C ARG A 82 -8.46 0.84 8.81
N LEU A 83 -9.00 1.91 8.24
CA LEU A 83 -8.34 2.70 7.23
C LEU A 83 -7.54 3.82 7.92
N GLY A 84 -6.34 4.08 7.43
CA GLY A 84 -5.49 5.12 8.01
C GLY A 84 -4.42 5.61 7.06
N ILE A 85 -4.00 6.84 7.28
CA ILE A 85 -2.87 7.47 6.61
C ILE A 85 -1.62 7.07 7.38
N VAL A 86 -0.67 6.43 6.70
CA VAL A 86 0.60 6.04 7.31
C VAL A 86 1.57 7.22 7.24
N THR A 87 1.85 7.83 8.39
CA THR A 87 2.68 9.04 8.47
C THR A 87 4.16 8.73 8.64
N GLU A 88 4.51 7.58 9.24
CA GLU A 88 5.91 7.22 9.46
C GLU A 88 6.11 5.71 9.57
N ALA A 89 7.21 5.21 8.98
CA ALA A 89 7.72 3.85 9.18
C ALA A 89 9.17 3.88 9.68
N PHE A 90 9.42 3.29 10.84
CA PHE A 90 10.74 3.33 11.48
C PHE A 90 11.02 2.09 12.32
N VAL A 91 12.30 1.90 12.68
CA VAL A 91 12.72 0.83 13.59
C VAL A 91 13.00 1.44 14.95
N SER A 92 12.39 0.89 16.00
CA SER A 92 12.60 1.31 17.39
C SER A 92 12.92 0.09 18.25
N GLY A 93 14.10 0.09 18.88
CA GLY A 93 14.53 -1.03 19.73
C GLY A 93 14.63 -2.38 18.98
N GLY A 94 14.91 -2.36 17.68
CA GLY A 94 14.95 -3.57 16.84
C GLY A 94 13.57 -4.07 16.36
N VAL A 95 12.50 -3.33 16.64
CA VAL A 95 11.13 -3.67 16.21
C VAL A 95 10.66 -2.69 15.14
N ASN A 96 10.16 -3.21 14.03
CA ASN A 96 9.53 -2.42 12.98
C ASN A 96 8.25 -1.79 13.53
N THR A 97 8.11 -0.48 13.38
CA THR A 97 7.06 0.33 13.98
C THR A 97 6.45 1.27 12.94
N ILE A 98 5.13 1.43 12.98
CA ILE A 98 4.38 2.32 12.10
C ILE A 98 3.60 3.33 12.92
N ARG A 99 3.54 4.58 12.42
CA ARG A 99 2.61 5.62 12.88
C ARG A 99 1.47 5.80 11.88
N ILE A 100 0.25 5.81 12.39
CA ILE A 100 -0.98 5.86 11.59
C ILE A 100 -1.92 6.90 12.17
N ASP A 101 -2.48 7.75 11.30
CA ASP A 101 -3.68 8.54 11.61
C ASP A 101 -4.90 7.84 11.02
N TYR A 102 -5.87 7.48 11.86
CA TYR A 102 -7.07 6.79 11.36
C TYR A 102 -8.01 7.79 10.69
N VAL A 103 -8.57 7.35 9.57
CA VAL A 103 -9.50 8.15 8.76
C VAL A 103 -10.68 7.28 8.36
N ASP A 104 -11.79 7.93 8.05
CA ASP A 104 -12.92 7.28 7.42
C ASP A 104 -12.95 7.65 5.94
N MET A 105 -13.40 6.74 5.10
CA MET A 105 -13.65 6.99 3.68
C MET A 105 -15.13 6.76 3.40
N TYR A 106 -15.76 7.78 2.82
CA TYR A 106 -17.17 7.78 2.44
C TYR A 106 -17.27 7.88 0.91
N PHE A 107 -18.39 7.41 0.36
CA PHE A 107 -18.63 7.39 -1.09
C PHE A 107 -20.03 7.94 -1.42
N GLY A 108 -20.25 8.38 -2.66
CA GLY A 108 -21.57 8.78 -3.13
C GLY A 108 -22.18 9.95 -2.35
N ASP A 109 -23.50 9.88 -2.17
CA ASP A 109 -24.26 10.87 -1.39
C ASP A 109 -23.77 11.00 0.06
N GLU A 110 -23.22 9.93 0.65
CA GLU A 110 -22.65 10.01 1.99
C GLU A 110 -21.37 10.85 2.01
N ALA A 111 -20.51 10.73 0.99
CA ALA A 111 -19.32 11.56 0.85
C ALA A 111 -19.70 13.04 0.79
N VAL A 112 -20.68 13.39 -0.04
CA VAL A 112 -21.21 14.76 -0.16
C VAL A 112 -21.77 15.24 1.18
N ALA A 113 -22.58 14.42 1.87
CA ALA A 113 -23.19 14.78 3.14
C ALA A 113 -22.14 15.02 4.24
N LYS A 114 -21.11 14.17 4.34
CA LYS A 114 -20.02 14.34 5.33
C LYS A 114 -19.17 15.56 5.00
N ALA A 115 -18.79 15.75 3.74
CA ALA A 115 -17.98 16.87 3.31
C ALA A 115 -18.69 18.22 3.52
N LEU A 116 -20.01 18.28 3.26
CA LEU A 116 -20.83 19.46 3.57
C LEU A 116 -20.93 19.71 5.08
N ALA A 117 -21.13 18.66 5.88
CA ALA A 117 -21.21 18.78 7.34
C ALA A 117 -19.89 19.28 7.95
N ASP A 118 -18.76 18.94 7.35
CA ASP A 118 -17.43 19.38 7.77
C ASP A 118 -17.04 20.76 7.20
N GLY A 119 -17.83 21.31 6.27
CA GLY A 119 -17.50 22.55 5.57
C GLY A 119 -16.26 22.41 4.67
N SER A 120 -16.03 21.22 4.11
CA SER A 120 -14.88 20.93 3.26
C SER A 120 -14.97 21.68 1.92
N ASP A 121 -13.82 22.07 1.41
CA ASP A 121 -13.62 22.61 0.06
C ASP A 121 -13.72 21.55 -1.05
N ALA A 122 -13.73 20.26 -0.70
CA ALA A 122 -13.92 19.15 -1.62
C ALA A 122 -15.32 19.08 -2.25
N VAL A 123 -16.29 19.87 -1.76
CA VAL A 123 -17.66 19.90 -2.30
C VAL A 123 -17.79 21.00 -3.34
N GLU A 124 -18.20 20.61 -4.54
CA GLU A 124 -18.46 21.51 -5.66
C GLU A 124 -19.94 21.47 -6.07
N LYS A 125 -20.33 22.37 -6.97
CA LYS A 125 -21.66 22.38 -7.59
C LYS A 125 -21.55 22.18 -9.08
N ASP A 126 -22.39 21.31 -9.63
CA ASP A 126 -22.53 21.14 -11.07
C ASP A 126 -23.29 22.32 -11.72
N GLU A 127 -23.42 22.28 -13.05
CA GLU A 127 -24.15 23.30 -13.83
C GLU A 127 -25.64 23.41 -13.45
N HIS A 128 -26.21 22.39 -12.80
CA HIS A 128 -27.59 22.34 -12.33
C HIS A 128 -27.73 22.76 -10.86
N GLY A 129 -26.63 23.05 -10.18
CA GLY A 129 -26.58 23.46 -8.77
C GLY A 129 -26.58 22.30 -7.76
N ASN A 130 -26.42 21.05 -8.20
CA ASN A 130 -26.30 19.89 -7.32
C ASN A 130 -24.90 19.79 -6.74
N TYR A 131 -24.81 19.39 -5.47
CA TYR A 131 -23.54 19.18 -4.80
C TYR A 131 -22.92 17.84 -5.19
N TYR A 132 -21.60 17.83 -5.43
CA TYR A 132 -20.83 16.62 -5.67
C TYR A 132 -19.44 16.72 -5.03
N VAL A 133 -18.78 15.57 -4.86
CA VAL A 133 -17.36 15.47 -4.48
C VAL A 133 -16.60 14.83 -5.64
N LEU A 134 -15.44 15.37 -6.01
CA LEU A 134 -14.64 14.85 -7.10
C LEU A 134 -14.22 13.38 -6.83
N ASN A 135 -14.22 12.55 -7.87
CA ASN A 135 -13.95 11.11 -7.81
C ASN A 135 -14.88 10.30 -6.87
N ASP A 136 -15.99 10.90 -6.43
CA ASP A 136 -17.05 10.26 -5.65
C ASP A 136 -16.63 9.67 -4.29
N TYR A 137 -15.55 10.18 -3.69
CA TYR A 137 -15.13 9.78 -2.35
C TYR A 137 -14.73 10.97 -1.48
N TYR A 138 -14.91 10.83 -0.17
CA TYR A 138 -14.45 11.80 0.81
C TYR A 138 -13.69 11.11 1.95
N ILE A 139 -12.41 11.47 2.11
CA ILE A 139 -11.60 11.01 3.24
C ILE A 139 -11.75 12.00 4.38
N ARG A 140 -12.38 11.56 5.46
CA ARG A 140 -12.69 12.36 6.63
C ARG A 140 -11.73 12.06 7.76
N ASN A 141 -11.12 13.11 8.30
CA ASN A 141 -10.26 13.03 9.48
C ASN A 141 -10.56 14.17 10.46
N VAL A 142 -11.65 14.01 11.22
CA VAL A 142 -12.10 15.02 12.20
C VAL A 142 -11.36 14.93 13.54
N ASN A 143 -10.68 13.82 13.83
CA ASN A 143 -9.98 13.61 15.09
C ASN A 143 -8.57 13.06 14.81
N LYS A 144 -7.67 13.98 14.43
CA LYS A 144 -6.27 13.67 14.16
C LYS A 144 -5.61 13.10 15.41
N LEU A 145 -5.37 11.80 15.39
CA LEU A 145 -4.73 11.09 16.49
C LEU A 145 -3.74 10.08 15.91
N ILE A 146 -2.46 10.44 15.98
CA ILE A 146 -1.38 9.57 15.55
C ILE A 146 -1.22 8.43 16.56
N ARG A 147 -1.46 7.21 16.08
CA ARG A 147 -1.30 5.96 16.83
C ARG A 147 0.00 5.29 16.39
N THR A 148 0.71 4.70 17.33
CA THR A 148 1.97 4.00 17.07
C THR A 148 1.77 2.51 17.35
N PHE A 149 2.10 1.67 16.38
CA PHE A 149 1.96 0.22 16.51
C PHE A 149 3.24 -0.51 16.07
N PRO A 150 3.66 -1.54 16.81
CA PRO A 150 4.66 -2.47 16.32
C PRO A 150 4.09 -3.37 15.21
N LEU A 151 4.96 -3.84 14.32
CA LEU A 151 4.64 -4.82 13.30
C LEU A 151 4.90 -6.23 13.81
N ALA A 152 3.99 -7.14 13.49
CA ALA A 152 4.16 -8.55 13.78
C ALA A 152 5.32 -9.12 12.93
N PRO A 153 6.08 -10.09 13.47
CA PRO A 153 6.97 -10.90 12.64
C PRO A 153 6.18 -11.55 11.51
N GLY A 154 6.60 -11.33 10.26
CA GLY A 154 5.89 -11.84 9.08
C GLY A 154 4.65 -11.04 8.68
N CYS A 155 4.48 -9.80 9.16
CA CYS A 155 3.44 -8.89 8.67
C CYS A 155 3.49 -8.76 7.15
N THR A 156 2.33 -8.92 6.50
CA THR A 156 2.19 -8.72 5.05
C THR A 156 1.93 -7.24 4.76
N ILE A 157 2.76 -6.64 3.92
CA ILE A 157 2.60 -5.26 3.46
C ILE A 157 2.36 -5.29 1.95
N SER A 158 1.18 -4.88 1.51
CA SER A 158 0.81 -4.80 0.10
C SER A 158 0.68 -3.35 -0.32
N VAL A 159 1.42 -2.94 -1.35
CA VAL A 159 1.42 -1.58 -1.90
C VAL A 159 0.93 -1.58 -3.34
N VAL A 160 0.34 -0.48 -3.79
CA VAL A 160 -0.02 -0.31 -5.21
C VAL A 160 1.27 -0.14 -6.01
N ASP A 161 1.38 -0.85 -7.13
CA ASP A 161 2.49 -0.69 -8.05
C ASP A 161 2.31 0.61 -8.85
N PRO A 162 3.25 1.58 -8.76
CA PRO A 162 3.16 2.82 -9.52
C PRO A 162 3.40 2.63 -11.03
N GLU A 163 4.08 1.55 -11.44
CA GLU A 163 4.41 1.27 -12.84
C GLU A 163 3.31 0.45 -13.54
N ASP A 164 2.50 -0.27 -12.76
CA ASP A 164 1.33 -1.02 -13.24
C ASP A 164 0.13 -0.81 -12.31
N PRO A 165 -0.58 0.34 -12.41
CA PRO A 165 -1.79 0.59 -11.61
C PRO A 165 -2.93 -0.38 -11.92
N GLY A 166 -2.80 -1.22 -12.96
CA GLY A 166 -3.71 -2.32 -13.26
C GLY A 166 -3.45 -3.57 -12.41
N ASN A 167 -2.29 -3.68 -11.77
CA ASN A 167 -1.98 -4.74 -10.83
C ASN A 167 -2.54 -4.42 -9.44
N LEU A 168 -3.36 -5.34 -8.92
CA LEU A 168 -4.00 -5.26 -7.61
C LEU A 168 -2.98 -5.52 -6.50
N THR A 169 -2.10 -4.56 -6.25
CA THR A 169 -1.08 -4.53 -5.19
C THR A 169 0.01 -5.60 -5.25
N GLU A 170 1.25 -5.21 -4.95
CA GLU A 170 2.38 -6.11 -4.75
C GLU A 170 2.77 -6.21 -3.28
N THR A 171 3.30 -7.36 -2.86
CA THR A 171 3.78 -7.54 -1.48
C THR A 171 5.23 -7.14 -1.36
N VAL A 172 5.53 -6.21 -0.46
CA VAL A 172 6.87 -5.62 -0.27
C VAL A 172 7.41 -5.89 1.13
N SER A 173 8.73 -5.79 1.26
CA SER A 173 9.39 -5.80 2.57
C SER A 173 9.15 -4.50 3.34
N PHE A 174 9.40 -4.50 4.66
CA PHE A 174 9.30 -3.27 5.47
C PHE A 174 10.26 -2.17 5.02
N ASP A 175 11.50 -2.52 4.66
CA ASP A 175 12.51 -1.56 4.21
C ASP A 175 12.14 -0.93 2.87
N GLU A 176 11.58 -1.74 1.98
CA GLU A 176 11.06 -1.29 0.70
C GLU A 176 9.84 -0.39 0.86
N PHE A 177 8.88 -0.80 1.70
CA PHE A 177 7.73 0.04 2.07
C PHE A 177 8.18 1.42 2.58
N ARG A 178 9.14 1.44 3.52
CA ARG A 178 9.70 2.69 4.06
C ARG A 178 10.35 3.56 2.98
N THR A 179 10.99 2.95 1.99
CA THR A 179 11.62 3.67 0.87
C THR A 179 10.57 4.28 -0.08
N ARG A 180 9.42 3.62 -0.22
CA ARG A 180 8.30 4.04 -1.09
C ARG A 180 7.32 5.02 -0.41
N MET A 181 7.46 5.30 0.89
CA MET A 181 6.63 6.24 1.65
C MET A 181 6.91 7.72 1.29
N VAL A 182 6.77 8.09 0.02
CA VAL A 182 6.96 9.47 -0.44
C VAL A 182 5.71 10.33 -0.15
N GLU A 183 4.51 9.72 -0.15
CA GLU A 183 3.22 10.43 -0.09
C GLU A 183 2.23 9.85 0.94
N GLU A 184 2.67 9.63 2.19
CA GLU A 184 1.83 9.18 3.33
C GLU A 184 0.66 8.26 2.91
N PRO A 185 0.93 7.01 2.50
CA PRO A 185 -0.05 6.20 1.81
C PRO A 185 -1.28 5.89 2.67
N LEU A 186 -2.45 5.92 2.04
CA LEU A 186 -3.70 5.45 2.64
C LEU A 186 -3.72 3.93 2.64
N MET A 187 -3.86 3.31 3.81
CA MET A 187 -3.79 1.86 3.96
C MET A 187 -4.91 1.31 4.85
N HIS A 188 -5.45 0.16 4.45
CA HIS A 188 -6.18 -0.73 5.33
C HIS A 188 -5.20 -1.46 6.23
N VAL A 189 -5.36 -1.32 7.54
CA VAL A 189 -4.48 -1.89 8.54
C VAL A 189 -5.27 -2.82 9.44
N LYS A 190 -4.79 -4.05 9.56
CA LYS A 190 -5.32 -5.05 10.49
C LYS A 190 -4.43 -5.13 11.72
N VAL A 191 -5.01 -4.81 12.86
CA VAL A 191 -4.37 -4.84 14.18
C VAL A 191 -4.95 -5.99 14.98
N VAL A 192 -4.10 -6.83 15.57
CA VAL A 192 -4.49 -7.92 16.46
C VAL A 192 -3.71 -7.77 17.75
N GLY A 193 -4.42 -7.56 18.86
CA GLY A 193 -3.78 -7.41 20.17
C GLY A 193 -2.80 -6.24 20.26
N GLY A 194 -3.05 -5.16 19.51
CA GLY A 194 -2.18 -3.97 19.47
C GLY A 194 -0.94 -4.10 18.57
N VAL A 195 -0.85 -5.15 17.75
CA VAL A 195 0.23 -5.37 16.78
C VAL A 195 -0.36 -5.41 15.37
N ILE A 196 0.29 -4.75 14.42
CA ILE A 196 -0.13 -4.79 13.01
C ILE A 196 0.27 -6.14 12.41
N VAL A 197 -0.69 -6.86 11.84
CA VAL A 197 -0.45 -8.16 11.20
C VAL A 197 -0.53 -8.10 9.66
N SER A 198 -1.20 -7.08 9.13
CA SER A 198 -1.32 -6.87 7.69
C SER A 198 -1.64 -5.40 7.38
N MET A 199 -1.05 -4.90 6.29
CA MET A 199 -1.29 -3.58 5.73
C MET A 199 -1.50 -3.72 4.21
N THR A 200 -2.55 -3.10 3.68
CA THR A 200 -2.84 -3.10 2.25
C THR A 200 -3.18 -1.69 1.80
N GLN A 201 -2.45 -1.16 0.83
CA GLN A 201 -2.68 0.18 0.31
C GLN A 201 -4.04 0.26 -0.39
N GLN A 202 -4.80 1.30 -0.07
CA GLN A 202 -6.04 1.64 -0.77
C GLN A 202 -5.65 2.37 -2.05
N PHE A 203 -6.04 1.81 -3.21
CA PHE A 203 -5.96 2.53 -4.47
C PHE A 203 -7.02 3.64 -4.50
N ILE A 204 -6.60 4.83 -4.88
CA ILE A 204 -7.49 5.96 -5.13
C ILE A 204 -7.31 6.33 -6.61
N PRO A 205 -8.39 6.27 -7.41
CA PRO A 205 -8.34 6.54 -8.84
C PRO A 205 -8.09 8.01 -9.18
#